data_AF-A0A0P0N4Y3-F1
#
_entry.id   AF-A0A0P0N4Y3-F1
#
_cell.length_a   1.000
_cell.length_b   1.000
_cell.length_c   1.000
_cell.angle_alpha   90.00
_cell.angle_beta   90.00
_cell.angle_gamma   90.00
#
_symmetry.space_group_name_H-M   'P 1'
#
loop_
_entity.id
_entity.type
_entity.pdbx_description
1 polymer ?
#
loop_
_entity_poly.entity_id
_entity_poly.type
_entity_poly.pdbx_seq_one_letter_code
_entity_poly.pdbx_strand_id
1 'polypeptide(L)'
;MSTILALTFWIALLSGLGLIGGFAINPLAPSIDFAVFNTIFLLPLAAGRAAVASLAVYWKNQRFLSWLAHIGYIISMLSTKFTMSEIELMLSGTRAPLATAMGLLPVAFTAIAIYMLARYASGNHAMVYAIAIDAPAKLLPILPAVAAPIYNMAILLPAILVITILGQGIVLHREKRASKDNGNPYWIATISLLAMFLLIALWMGYWPLMVLTGSMKPTLNPGDIVIVKPTDHVRTGDIIAYRLGDAIVLHRVINKSIDENGKVMITTKGDNNRAPDAPVETSSVLGVKIVRIPYAGLPLLHLARLLGGSIQSAQLFIAMLVSLMLIRPSIPQLVKKKVK
;
A
#
# COMPACT_ATOMS: atom_id res chain seq x y z
N MET A 1 18.10 -3.38 -14.59
CA MET A 1 17.67 -4.20 -13.45
C MET A 1 16.46 -3.63 -12.72
N SER A 2 16.47 -2.33 -12.33
CA SER A 2 15.35 -1.67 -11.63
C SER A 2 14.00 -1.78 -12.34
N THR A 3 13.92 -1.54 -13.65
CA THR A 3 12.68 -1.67 -14.42
C THR A 3 12.15 -3.11 -14.38
N ILE A 4 12.96 -4.11 -14.73
CA ILE A 4 12.54 -5.53 -14.73
C ILE A 4 12.04 -5.97 -13.36
N LEU A 5 12.71 -5.56 -12.28
CA LEU A 5 12.27 -5.89 -10.91
C LEU A 5 10.92 -5.23 -10.58
N ALA A 6 10.71 -3.98 -10.99
CA ALA A 6 9.43 -3.30 -10.79
C ALA A 6 8.30 -3.95 -11.60
N LEU A 7 8.58 -4.43 -12.82
CA LEU A 7 7.61 -5.14 -13.66
C LEU A 7 7.21 -6.49 -13.07
N THR A 8 8.20 -7.28 -12.69
CA THR A 8 7.97 -8.60 -12.06
C THR A 8 7.20 -8.45 -10.75
N PHE A 9 7.56 -7.47 -9.94
CA PHE A 9 6.81 -7.12 -8.73
C PHE A 9 5.38 -6.68 -9.04
N TRP A 10 5.16 -5.83 -10.05
CA TRP A 10 3.83 -5.37 -10.44
C TRP A 10 2.93 -6.52 -10.89
N ILE A 11 3.45 -7.44 -11.70
CA ILE A 11 2.71 -8.64 -12.14
C ILE A 11 2.38 -9.55 -10.94
N ALA A 12 3.34 -9.77 -10.05
CA ALA A 12 3.12 -10.57 -8.84
C ALA A 12 2.06 -9.94 -7.92
N LEU A 13 2.09 -8.61 -7.77
CA LEU A 13 1.11 -7.86 -6.99
C LEU A 13 -0.30 -7.98 -7.57
N LEU A 14 -0.45 -7.79 -8.89
CA LEU A 14 -1.74 -7.97 -9.57
C LEU A 14 -2.27 -9.39 -9.41
N SER A 15 -1.40 -10.39 -9.59
CA SER A 15 -1.77 -11.79 -9.39
C SER A 15 -2.23 -12.05 -7.95
N GLY A 16 -1.52 -11.51 -6.96
CA GLY A 16 -1.89 -11.59 -5.54
C GLY A 16 -3.22 -10.92 -5.23
N LEU A 17 -3.47 -9.72 -5.77
CA LEU A 17 -4.77 -9.05 -5.64
C LEU A 17 -5.90 -9.89 -6.25
N GLY A 18 -5.66 -10.55 -7.38
CA GLY A 18 -6.63 -11.43 -8.03
C GLY A 18 -6.89 -12.71 -7.25
N LEU A 19 -5.88 -13.29 -6.63
CA LEU A 19 -6.05 -14.46 -5.74
C LEU A 19 -6.87 -14.13 -4.49
N ILE A 20 -6.77 -12.89 -3.98
CA ILE A 20 -7.50 -12.44 -2.79
C ILE A 20 -8.92 -11.98 -3.14
N GLY A 21 -9.07 -11.16 -4.17
CA GLY A 21 -10.33 -10.52 -4.55
C GLY A 21 -11.16 -11.30 -5.58
N GLY A 22 -10.58 -12.32 -6.21
CA GLY A 22 -11.11 -12.92 -7.44
C GLY A 22 -10.69 -12.16 -8.69
N PHE A 23 -11.21 -12.59 -9.84
CA PHE A 23 -10.96 -11.95 -11.13
C PHE A 23 -12.28 -11.53 -11.79
N ALA A 24 -12.28 -10.39 -12.45
CA ALA A 24 -13.44 -9.84 -13.15
C ALA A 24 -13.06 -9.36 -14.55
N ILE A 25 -14.07 -9.27 -15.43
CA ILE A 25 -13.91 -8.72 -16.77
C ILE A 25 -13.53 -7.24 -16.65
N ASN A 26 -12.47 -6.86 -17.36
CA ASN A 26 -11.99 -5.49 -17.40
C ASN A 26 -12.93 -4.62 -18.25
N PRO A 27 -13.58 -3.59 -17.67
CA PRO A 27 -14.47 -2.72 -18.44
C PRO A 27 -13.75 -1.89 -19.50
N LEU A 28 -12.44 -1.65 -19.35
CA LEU A 28 -11.64 -0.89 -20.30
C LEU A 28 -11.13 -1.73 -21.47
N ALA A 29 -11.12 -3.06 -21.33
CA ALA A 29 -10.61 -3.97 -22.35
C ALA A 29 -11.34 -5.33 -22.31
N PRO A 30 -12.67 -5.39 -22.45
CA PRO A 30 -13.43 -6.61 -22.17
C PRO A 30 -13.12 -7.78 -23.12
N SER A 31 -12.53 -7.49 -24.30
CA SER A 31 -12.10 -8.49 -25.27
C SER A 31 -10.72 -8.16 -25.85
N ILE A 32 -10.15 -9.12 -26.58
CA ILE A 32 -8.86 -8.97 -27.25
C ILE A 32 -8.89 -7.83 -28.28
N ASP A 33 -10.01 -7.62 -28.98
CA ASP A 33 -10.13 -6.55 -29.97
C ASP A 33 -10.05 -5.17 -29.32
N PHE A 34 -10.69 -4.99 -28.15
CA PHE A 34 -10.55 -3.77 -27.36
C PHE A 34 -9.12 -3.58 -26.84
N ALA A 35 -8.47 -4.66 -26.42
CA ALA A 35 -7.07 -4.60 -26.00
C ALA A 35 -6.15 -4.14 -27.14
N VAL A 36 -6.34 -4.67 -28.36
CA VAL A 36 -5.61 -4.24 -29.56
C VAL A 36 -5.91 -2.77 -29.87
N PHE A 37 -7.18 -2.36 -29.86
CA PHE A 37 -7.56 -0.96 -30.08
C PHE A 37 -6.89 -0.02 -29.07
N ASN A 38 -6.84 -0.41 -27.80
CA ASN A 38 -6.21 0.38 -26.75
C ASN A 38 -4.69 0.54 -26.92
N THR A 39 -4.00 -0.35 -27.65
CA THR A 39 -2.57 -0.17 -27.95
C THR A 39 -2.28 1.08 -28.77
N ILE A 40 -3.23 1.47 -29.64
CA ILE A 40 -3.14 2.66 -30.51
C ILE A 40 -3.01 3.93 -29.65
N PHE A 41 -3.68 3.97 -28.49
CA PHE A 41 -3.64 5.12 -27.59
C PHE A 41 -2.60 4.96 -26.48
N LEU A 42 -2.41 3.74 -25.96
CA LEU A 42 -1.50 3.48 -24.86
C LEU A 42 -0.03 3.72 -25.24
N LEU A 43 0.42 3.14 -26.36
CA LEU A 43 1.85 3.17 -26.70
C LEU A 43 2.34 4.58 -27.01
N PRO A 44 1.66 5.39 -27.86
CA PRO A 44 2.10 6.76 -28.12
C PRO A 44 2.03 7.64 -26.88
N LEU A 45 1.02 7.46 -26.02
CA LEU A 45 0.89 8.23 -24.79
C LEU A 45 2.03 7.92 -23.80
N ALA A 46 2.33 6.64 -23.60
CA ALA A 46 3.41 6.22 -22.71
C ALA A 46 4.79 6.63 -23.25
N ALA A 47 5.00 6.49 -24.56
CA ALA A 47 6.20 6.97 -25.24
C ALA A 47 6.34 8.49 -25.13
N GLY A 48 5.25 9.24 -25.32
CA GLY A 48 5.21 10.68 -25.16
C GLY A 48 5.62 11.13 -23.76
N ARG A 49 5.05 10.53 -22.71
CA ARG A 49 5.45 10.82 -21.32
C ARG A 49 6.93 10.58 -21.06
N ALA A 50 7.44 9.43 -21.53
CA ALA A 50 8.86 9.10 -21.37
C ALA A 50 9.78 10.02 -22.18
N ALA A 51 9.36 10.43 -23.38
CA ALA A 51 10.07 11.39 -24.20
C ALA A 51 10.13 12.77 -23.54
N VAL A 52 8.99 13.30 -23.06
CA VAL A 52 8.93 14.59 -22.38
C VAL A 52 9.76 14.57 -21.08
N ALA A 53 9.71 13.47 -20.30
CA ALA A 53 10.58 13.29 -19.14
C ALA A 53 12.06 13.26 -19.53
N SER A 54 12.42 12.61 -20.65
CA SER A 54 13.80 12.56 -21.14
C SER A 54 14.28 13.92 -21.64
N LEU A 55 13.42 14.71 -22.29
CA LEU A 55 13.70 16.09 -22.70
C LEU A 55 13.94 17.00 -21.50
N ALA A 56 13.12 16.86 -20.45
CA ALA A 56 13.29 17.59 -19.19
C ALA A 56 14.67 17.33 -18.56
N VAL A 57 15.17 16.08 -18.67
CA VAL A 57 16.52 15.72 -18.23
C VAL A 57 17.60 16.28 -19.14
N TYR A 58 17.41 16.20 -20.46
CA TYR A 58 18.37 16.65 -21.46
C TYR A 58 18.59 18.16 -21.39
N TRP A 59 17.51 18.94 -21.28
CA TRP A 59 17.54 20.39 -21.20
C TRP A 59 17.77 20.96 -19.80
N LYS A 60 18.26 20.16 -18.85
CA LYS A 60 18.48 20.61 -17.46
C LYS A 60 19.27 21.93 -17.31
N ASN A 61 20.13 22.26 -18.28
CA ASN A 61 20.94 23.48 -18.29
C ASN A 61 20.27 24.67 -19.02
N GLN A 62 19.20 24.44 -19.80
CA GLN A 62 18.43 25.48 -20.48
C GLN A 62 17.13 25.75 -19.69
N ARG A 63 17.15 26.76 -18.82
CA ARG A 63 16.09 27.02 -17.83
C ARG A 63 14.68 27.03 -18.43
N PHE A 64 14.47 27.74 -19.54
CA PHE A 64 13.17 27.87 -20.18
C PHE A 64 12.65 26.54 -20.77
N LEU A 65 13.47 25.85 -21.58
CA LEU A 65 13.10 24.57 -22.20
C LEU A 65 12.89 23.46 -21.16
N SER A 66 13.71 23.44 -20.11
CA SER A 66 13.51 22.52 -18.98
C SER A 66 12.16 22.76 -18.32
N TRP A 67 11.80 24.03 -18.04
CA TRP A 67 10.52 24.38 -17.44
C TRP A 67 9.33 23.93 -18.29
N LEU A 68 9.36 24.20 -19.59
CA LEU A 68 8.32 23.75 -20.52
C LEU A 68 8.18 22.23 -20.53
N ALA A 69 9.29 21.49 -20.51
CA ALA A 69 9.26 20.03 -20.48
C ALA A 69 8.67 19.49 -19.16
N HIS A 70 9.00 20.08 -18.01
CA HIS A 70 8.42 19.67 -16.72
C HIS A 70 6.92 19.99 -16.65
N ILE A 71 6.49 21.16 -17.13
CA ILE A 71 5.05 21.51 -17.21
C ILE A 71 4.32 20.53 -18.12
N GLY A 72 4.81 20.32 -19.35
CA GLY A 72 4.20 19.38 -20.30
C GLY A 72 4.11 17.96 -19.73
N TYR A 73 5.14 17.55 -18.98
CA TYR A 73 5.15 16.27 -18.29
C TYR A 73 4.06 16.16 -17.22
N ILE A 74 3.95 17.14 -16.33
CA ILE A 74 2.92 17.18 -15.28
C ILE A 74 1.52 17.16 -15.90
N ILE A 75 1.27 18.00 -16.91
CA ILE A 75 -0.01 18.05 -17.62
C ILE A 75 -0.34 16.68 -18.23
N SER A 76 0.62 16.02 -18.88
CA SER A 76 0.41 14.70 -19.48
C SER A 76 0.07 13.60 -18.46
N MET A 77 0.53 13.75 -17.22
CA MET A 77 0.24 12.81 -16.12
C MET A 77 -1.14 13.06 -15.52
N LEU A 78 -1.56 14.33 -15.41
CA LEU A 78 -2.87 14.70 -14.88
C LEU A 78 -4.00 14.42 -15.89
N SER A 79 -3.81 14.71 -17.18
CA SER A 79 -4.88 14.65 -18.20
C SER A 79 -5.46 13.26 -18.48
N THR A 80 -4.86 12.22 -17.93
CA THR A 80 -5.11 10.82 -18.30
C THR A 80 -5.58 9.96 -17.14
N LYS A 81 -5.61 10.54 -15.94
CA LYS A 81 -5.82 9.81 -14.67
C LYS A 81 -7.02 10.34 -13.88
N PHE A 82 -7.63 11.43 -14.31
CA PHE A 82 -8.79 12.04 -13.65
C PHE A 82 -9.94 12.25 -14.63
N THR A 83 -11.10 11.72 -14.27
CA THR A 83 -12.40 12.04 -14.86
C THR A 83 -13.00 13.27 -14.20
N MET A 84 -13.94 13.96 -14.87
CA MET A 84 -14.62 15.12 -14.27
C MET A 84 -15.33 14.75 -12.96
N SER A 85 -15.92 13.55 -12.88
CA SER A 85 -16.53 13.03 -11.66
C SER A 85 -15.53 12.82 -10.51
N GLU A 86 -14.30 12.40 -10.82
CA GLU A 86 -13.25 12.28 -9.80
C GLU A 86 -12.77 13.65 -9.32
N ILE A 87 -12.66 14.62 -10.22
CA ILE A 87 -12.31 16.00 -9.88
C ILE A 87 -13.40 16.62 -8.97
N GLU A 88 -14.67 16.46 -9.32
CA GLU A 88 -15.79 16.92 -8.49
C GLU A 88 -15.76 16.27 -7.10
N LEU A 89 -15.49 14.96 -7.03
CA LEU A 89 -15.36 14.25 -5.77
C LEU A 89 -14.20 14.80 -4.91
N MET A 90 -13.07 15.12 -5.54
CA MET A 90 -11.91 15.73 -4.87
C MET A 90 -12.18 17.13 -4.35
N LEU A 91 -13.09 17.86 -4.98
CA LEU A 91 -13.50 19.19 -4.56
C LEU A 91 -14.68 19.15 -3.56
N SER A 92 -15.28 17.98 -3.32
CA SER A 92 -16.50 17.83 -2.53
C SER A 92 -16.25 17.56 -1.03
N GLY A 93 -16.70 18.50 -0.18
CA GLY A 93 -17.00 18.30 1.25
C GLY A 93 -15.96 17.51 2.08
N THR A 94 -16.44 16.67 2.99
CA THR A 94 -15.61 15.98 4.01
C THR A 94 -14.76 14.83 3.46
N ARG A 95 -15.11 14.27 2.29
CA ARG A 95 -14.34 13.18 1.64
C ARG A 95 -13.29 13.68 0.65
N ALA A 96 -13.29 14.99 0.34
CA ALA A 96 -12.32 15.63 -0.54
C ALA A 96 -10.85 15.28 -0.23
N PRO A 97 -10.35 15.34 1.03
CA PRO A 97 -8.94 15.08 1.30
C PRO A 97 -8.53 13.64 0.96
N LEU A 98 -9.38 12.68 1.31
CA LEU A 98 -9.16 11.25 1.04
C LEU A 98 -9.20 10.99 -0.46
N ALA A 99 -10.24 11.43 -1.16
CA ALA A 99 -10.36 11.28 -2.61
C ALA A 99 -9.18 11.92 -3.35
N THR A 100 -8.76 13.12 -2.92
CA THR A 100 -7.63 13.86 -3.50
C THR A 100 -6.33 13.08 -3.38
N ALA A 101 -6.02 12.57 -2.19
CA ALA A 101 -4.84 11.75 -1.99
C ALA A 101 -4.91 10.43 -2.78
N MET A 102 -6.09 9.81 -2.88
CA MET A 102 -6.26 8.54 -3.60
C MET A 102 -6.03 8.67 -5.10
N GLY A 103 -6.34 9.84 -5.69
CA GLY A 103 -6.06 10.10 -7.09
C GLY A 103 -4.66 10.66 -7.33
N LEU A 104 -4.21 11.65 -6.55
CA LEU A 104 -2.95 12.36 -6.82
C LEU A 104 -1.70 11.57 -6.44
N LEU A 105 -1.72 10.80 -5.34
CA LEU A 105 -0.51 10.08 -4.90
C LEU A 105 0.01 9.09 -5.97
N PRO A 106 -0.82 8.19 -6.54
CA PRO A 106 -0.36 7.26 -7.58
C PRO A 106 0.23 7.97 -8.78
N VAL A 107 -0.40 9.08 -9.19
CA VAL A 107 0.04 9.89 -10.32
C VAL A 107 1.39 10.53 -10.02
N ALA A 108 1.54 11.17 -8.86
CA ALA A 108 2.76 11.82 -8.44
C ALA A 108 3.94 10.84 -8.32
N PHE A 109 3.77 9.71 -7.64
CA PHE A 109 4.84 8.73 -7.47
C PHE A 109 5.22 8.05 -8.78
N THR A 110 4.24 7.72 -9.63
CA THR A 110 4.52 7.18 -10.98
C THR A 110 5.27 8.21 -11.81
N ALA A 111 4.93 9.50 -11.69
CA ALA A 111 5.61 10.59 -12.37
C ALA A 111 7.06 10.72 -11.91
N ILE A 112 7.31 10.65 -10.61
CA ILE A 112 8.67 10.68 -10.05
C ILE A 112 9.46 9.46 -10.52
N ALA A 113 8.87 8.26 -10.51
CA ALA A 113 9.53 7.02 -10.94
C ALA A 113 9.96 7.06 -12.42
N ILE A 114 9.06 7.46 -13.34
CA ILE A 114 9.37 7.63 -14.77
C ILE A 114 10.47 8.67 -14.98
N TYR A 115 10.38 9.82 -14.29
CA TYR A 115 11.41 10.86 -14.36
C TYR A 115 12.77 10.36 -13.84
N MET A 116 12.81 9.65 -12.72
CA MET A 116 14.04 9.07 -12.17
C MET A 116 14.63 8.02 -13.11
N LEU A 117 13.81 7.18 -13.75
CA LEU A 117 14.28 6.23 -14.76
C LEU A 117 14.88 6.95 -15.97
N ALA A 118 14.25 8.01 -16.46
CA ALA A 118 14.78 8.81 -17.55
C ALA A 118 16.11 9.47 -17.17
N ARG A 119 16.24 9.91 -15.90
CA ARG A 119 17.43 10.61 -15.40
C ARG A 119 18.62 9.70 -15.09
N TYR A 120 18.36 8.55 -14.48
CA TYR A 120 19.39 7.70 -13.86
C TYR A 120 19.53 6.32 -14.51
N ALA A 121 18.62 5.93 -15.40
CA ALA A 121 18.75 4.72 -16.21
C ALA A 121 18.83 5.06 -17.71
N SER A 122 17.69 5.13 -18.40
CA SER A 122 17.60 5.63 -19.78
C SER A 122 16.15 5.94 -20.15
N GLY A 123 15.94 6.71 -21.22
CA GLY A 123 14.61 6.98 -21.77
C GLY A 123 13.82 5.70 -22.10
N ASN A 124 14.51 4.64 -22.56
CA ASN A 124 13.89 3.34 -22.80
C ASN A 124 13.36 2.69 -21.51
N HIS A 125 14.09 2.79 -20.40
CA HIS A 125 13.62 2.27 -19.12
C HIS A 125 12.39 3.03 -18.61
N ALA A 126 12.36 4.36 -18.81
CA ALA A 126 11.21 5.19 -18.50
C ALA A 126 9.99 4.82 -19.35
N MET A 127 10.18 4.59 -20.66
CA MET A 127 9.14 4.18 -21.59
C MET A 127 8.56 2.80 -21.25
N VAL A 128 9.42 1.80 -21.05
CA VAL A 128 9.00 0.44 -20.68
C VAL A 128 8.21 0.45 -19.38
N TYR A 129 8.67 1.20 -18.38
CA TYR A 129 7.95 1.35 -17.11
C TYR A 129 6.60 2.05 -17.29
N ALA A 130 6.55 3.15 -18.04
CA ALA A 130 5.32 3.89 -18.32
C ALA A 130 4.26 3.03 -19.04
N ILE A 131 4.69 2.21 -20.02
CA ILE A 131 3.81 1.26 -20.71
C ILE A 131 3.29 0.23 -19.72
N ALA A 132 4.18 -0.40 -18.94
CA ALA A 132 3.81 -1.54 -18.14
C ALA A 132 2.92 -1.23 -16.93
N ILE A 133 2.99 -0.01 -16.39
CA ILE A 133 2.08 0.42 -15.33
C ILE A 133 0.64 0.57 -15.85
N ASP A 134 0.46 1.08 -17.06
CA ASP A 134 -0.87 1.29 -17.66
C ASP A 134 -1.37 0.05 -18.44
N ALA A 135 -0.47 -0.85 -18.85
CA ALA A 135 -0.79 -2.00 -19.70
C ALA A 135 -1.86 -2.94 -19.11
N PRO A 136 -1.81 -3.36 -17.84
CA PRO A 136 -2.82 -4.27 -17.30
C PRO A 136 -4.24 -3.71 -17.41
N ALA A 137 -4.43 -2.44 -17.03
CA ALA A 137 -5.73 -1.79 -17.07
C ALA A 137 -6.28 -1.62 -18.50
N LYS A 138 -5.41 -1.54 -19.51
CA LYS A 138 -5.82 -1.24 -20.90
C LYS A 138 -5.74 -2.42 -21.85
N LEU A 139 -4.98 -3.46 -21.51
CA LEU A 139 -4.69 -4.58 -22.42
C LEU A 139 -5.19 -5.92 -21.90
N LEU A 140 -5.33 -6.11 -20.58
CA LEU A 140 -5.76 -7.40 -20.05
C LEU A 140 -7.29 -7.48 -20.01
N PRO A 141 -7.91 -8.53 -20.59
CA PRO A 141 -9.36 -8.71 -20.51
C PRO A 141 -9.88 -9.04 -19.12
N ILE A 142 -8.98 -9.51 -18.27
CA ILE A 142 -9.31 -9.95 -16.92
C ILE A 142 -8.39 -9.21 -15.96
N LEU A 143 -8.98 -8.60 -14.93
CA LEU A 143 -8.29 -7.90 -13.86
C LEU A 143 -8.68 -8.47 -12.49
N PRO A 144 -7.86 -8.23 -11.45
CA PRO A 144 -8.26 -8.47 -10.07
C PRO A 144 -9.58 -7.77 -9.74
N ALA A 145 -10.53 -8.51 -9.17
CA ALA A 145 -11.84 -8.01 -8.75
C ALA A 145 -11.74 -7.26 -7.40
N VAL A 146 -10.92 -6.21 -7.40
CA VAL A 146 -10.73 -5.29 -6.26
C VAL A 146 -11.34 -3.94 -6.58
N ALA A 147 -11.73 -3.18 -5.55
CA ALA A 147 -12.27 -1.84 -5.77
C ALA A 147 -11.22 -0.93 -6.45
N ALA A 148 -11.65 -0.08 -7.38
CA ALA A 148 -10.77 0.81 -8.16
C ALA A 148 -9.78 1.63 -7.31
N PRO A 149 -10.20 2.23 -6.17
CA PRO A 149 -9.30 2.68 -5.11
C PRO A 149 -8.08 1.82 -4.79
N ILE A 150 -8.29 0.53 -4.58
CA ILE A 150 -7.25 -0.44 -4.20
C ILE A 150 -6.29 -0.64 -5.36
N TYR A 151 -6.84 -0.81 -6.56
CA TYR A 151 -6.04 -0.97 -7.77
C TYR A 151 -5.15 0.26 -8.02
N ASN A 152 -5.72 1.47 -7.89
CA ASN A 152 -4.97 2.73 -8.08
C ASN A 152 -3.88 2.91 -7.01
N MET A 153 -4.15 2.56 -5.75
CA MET A 153 -3.13 2.55 -4.70
C MET A 153 -2.04 1.49 -4.95
N ALA A 154 -2.38 0.34 -5.50
CA ALA A 154 -1.41 -0.72 -5.79
C ALA A 154 -0.31 -0.28 -6.77
N ILE A 155 -0.63 0.64 -7.69
CA ILE A 155 0.32 1.25 -8.65
C ILE A 155 1.46 2.01 -7.93
N LEU A 156 1.24 2.49 -6.71
CA LEU A 156 2.28 3.16 -5.92
C LEU A 156 3.47 2.25 -5.64
N LEU A 157 3.23 0.96 -5.39
CA LEU A 157 4.25 0.05 -4.91
C LEU A 157 5.40 -0.16 -5.91
N PRO A 158 5.17 -0.46 -7.21
CA PRO A 158 6.26 -0.50 -8.19
C PRO A 158 6.94 0.86 -8.38
N ALA A 159 6.22 1.98 -8.25
CA ALA A 159 6.81 3.32 -8.37
C ALA A 159 7.79 3.60 -7.23
N ILE A 160 7.40 3.30 -6.00
CA ILE A 160 8.24 3.41 -4.81
C ILE A 160 9.44 2.47 -4.92
N LEU A 161 9.24 1.25 -5.41
CA LEU A 161 10.33 0.30 -5.62
C LEU A 161 11.38 0.86 -6.59
N VAL A 162 10.96 1.48 -7.70
CA VAL A 162 11.86 2.17 -8.62
C VAL A 162 12.59 3.33 -7.93
N ILE A 163 11.85 4.20 -7.23
CA ILE A 163 12.41 5.38 -6.54
C ILE A 163 13.46 4.98 -5.51
N THR A 164 13.15 3.95 -4.71
CA THR A 164 14.05 3.45 -3.67
C THR A 164 15.30 2.80 -4.26
N ILE A 165 15.18 1.93 -5.26
CA ILE A 165 16.35 1.30 -5.93
C ILE A 165 17.27 2.36 -6.54
N LEU A 166 16.71 3.32 -7.28
CA LEU A 166 17.50 4.35 -7.93
C LEU A 166 18.10 5.33 -6.91
N GLY A 167 17.33 5.71 -5.88
CA GLY A 167 17.80 6.53 -4.77
C GLY A 167 19.00 5.91 -4.06
N GLN A 168 18.94 4.61 -3.79
CA GLN A 168 20.06 3.87 -3.21
C GLN A 168 21.26 3.82 -4.14
N GLY A 169 21.07 3.57 -5.43
CA GLY A 169 22.17 3.61 -6.41
C GLY A 169 22.92 4.94 -6.37
N ILE A 170 22.20 6.05 -6.25
CA ILE A 170 22.79 7.40 -6.14
C ILE A 170 23.58 7.56 -4.83
N VAL A 171 23.00 7.15 -3.70
CA VAL A 171 23.65 7.23 -2.38
C VAL A 171 24.91 6.37 -2.36
N LEU A 172 24.83 5.14 -2.85
CA LEU A 172 25.96 4.20 -2.92
C LEU A 172 27.09 4.70 -3.81
N HIS A 173 26.78 5.31 -4.97
CA HIS A 173 27.81 5.90 -5.81
C HIS A 173 28.50 7.10 -5.15
N ARG A 174 27.79 7.85 -4.30
CA ARG A 174 28.37 8.93 -3.48
C ARG A 174 29.18 8.37 -2.31
N GLU A 175 28.68 7.37 -1.61
CA GLU A 175 29.35 6.73 -0.48
C GLU A 175 30.58 5.93 -0.90
N LYS A 176 30.55 5.14 -1.98
CA LYS A 176 31.78 4.49 -2.50
C LYS A 176 32.88 5.47 -2.89
N ARG A 177 32.53 6.72 -3.23
CA ARG A 177 33.50 7.81 -3.40
C ARG A 177 34.00 8.39 -2.08
N ALA A 178 33.28 8.21 -0.98
CA ALA A 178 33.55 8.79 0.33
C ALA A 178 34.03 7.79 1.41
N SER A 179 33.71 6.50 1.31
CA SER A 179 34.02 5.46 2.29
C SER A 179 34.03 4.05 1.66
N LYS A 180 34.72 3.11 2.33
CA LYS A 180 34.98 1.73 1.88
C LYS A 180 34.09 0.72 2.62
N ASP A 181 32.83 1.06 2.86
CA ASP A 181 31.88 0.19 3.56
C ASP A 181 31.11 -0.72 2.57
N ASN A 182 30.97 -2.00 2.93
CA ASN A 182 30.41 -3.08 2.13
C ASN A 182 29.03 -3.55 2.65
N GLY A 183 28.34 -2.74 3.45
CA GLY A 183 26.98 -3.05 3.90
C GLY A 183 26.01 -3.27 2.74
N ASN A 184 25.18 -4.31 2.81
CA ASN A 184 24.12 -4.55 1.84
C ASN A 184 23.08 -3.40 1.92
N PRO A 185 22.92 -2.55 0.90
CA PRO A 185 22.08 -1.35 0.99
C PRO A 185 20.58 -1.62 0.81
N TYR A 186 20.21 -2.81 0.35
CA TYR A 186 18.83 -3.09 -0.09
C TYR A 186 17.81 -3.13 1.06
N TRP A 187 18.24 -3.30 2.32
CA TRP A 187 17.33 -3.37 3.47
C TRP A 187 16.55 -2.07 3.71
N ILE A 188 17.11 -0.90 3.39
CA ILE A 188 16.40 0.39 3.54
C ILE A 188 15.20 0.44 2.60
N ALA A 189 15.39 0.05 1.33
CA ALA A 189 14.31 -0.03 0.34
C ALA A 189 13.24 -1.03 0.78
N THR A 190 13.65 -2.18 1.29
CA THR A 190 12.73 -3.19 1.83
C THR A 190 11.92 -2.64 3.00
N ILE A 191 12.55 -1.98 3.98
CA ILE A 191 11.84 -1.37 5.13
C ILE A 191 10.91 -0.24 4.67
N SER A 192 11.34 0.64 3.77
CA SER A 192 10.50 1.73 3.27
C SER A 192 9.28 1.21 2.50
N LEU A 193 9.44 0.15 1.71
CA LEU A 193 8.33 -0.49 0.99
C LEU A 193 7.35 -1.17 1.94
N LEU A 194 7.84 -1.88 2.97
CA LEU A 194 7.00 -2.52 3.98
C LEU A 194 6.26 -1.49 4.83
N ALA A 195 6.94 -0.43 5.27
CA ALA A 195 6.34 0.66 6.04
C ALA A 195 5.26 1.38 5.21
N MET A 196 5.51 1.66 3.93
CA MET A 196 4.50 2.29 3.07
C MET A 196 3.32 1.37 2.79
N PHE A 197 3.56 0.08 2.51
CA PHE A 197 2.48 -0.89 2.35
C PHE A 197 1.56 -0.92 3.59
N LEU A 198 2.16 -0.91 4.78
CA LEU A 198 1.44 -0.82 6.05
C LEU A 198 0.67 0.50 6.17
N LEU A 199 1.29 1.63 5.83
CA LEU A 199 0.64 2.95 5.88
C LEU A 199 -0.54 3.04 4.90
N ILE A 200 -0.41 2.53 3.67
CA ILE A 200 -1.49 2.48 2.68
C ILE A 200 -2.63 1.58 3.21
N ALA A 201 -2.31 0.41 3.74
CA ALA A 201 -3.33 -0.49 4.30
C ALA A 201 -4.10 0.17 5.46
N LEU A 202 -3.40 0.80 6.40
CA LEU A 202 -4.01 1.53 7.52
C LEU A 202 -4.84 2.72 7.03
N TRP A 203 -4.34 3.46 6.03
CA TRP A 203 -5.01 4.62 5.46
C TRP A 203 -6.28 4.26 4.67
N MET A 204 -6.29 3.09 4.03
CA MET A 204 -7.47 2.51 3.40
C MET A 204 -8.47 1.93 4.41
N GLY A 205 -8.22 2.12 5.71
CA GLY A 205 -9.06 1.68 6.81
C GLY A 205 -8.95 0.20 7.12
N TYR A 206 -7.98 -0.54 6.57
CA TYR A 206 -7.78 -1.94 6.97
C TYR A 206 -7.04 -2.01 8.29
N TRP A 207 -7.68 -2.58 9.31
CA TRP A 207 -7.12 -2.65 10.66
C TRP A 207 -6.60 -4.07 10.94
N PRO A 208 -5.28 -4.25 11.15
CA PRO A 208 -4.77 -5.50 11.71
C PRO A 208 -5.12 -5.56 13.19
N LEU A 209 -5.92 -6.54 13.60
CA LEU A 209 -6.25 -6.80 15.00
C LEU A 209 -5.64 -8.14 15.42
N MET A 210 -5.05 -8.16 16.61
CA MET A 210 -4.56 -9.39 17.22
C MET A 210 -5.67 -10.04 18.04
N VAL A 211 -5.87 -11.34 17.85
CA VAL A 211 -6.80 -12.13 18.66
C VAL A 211 -6.13 -12.43 19.99
N LEU A 212 -6.75 -12.00 21.10
CA LEU A 212 -6.17 -12.13 22.44
C LEU A 212 -6.79 -13.27 23.25
N THR A 213 -8.06 -13.58 23.00
CA THR A 213 -8.85 -14.54 23.79
C THR A 213 -9.23 -15.78 22.97
N GLY A 214 -9.68 -16.82 23.66
CA GLY A 214 -10.13 -18.07 23.06
C GLY A 214 -11.63 -18.12 22.74
N SER A 215 -12.33 -16.97 22.70
CA SER A 215 -13.80 -16.93 22.47
C SER A 215 -14.19 -17.35 21.06
N MET A 216 -13.28 -17.23 20.10
CA MET A 216 -13.50 -17.58 18.69
C MET A 216 -12.89 -18.93 18.29
N LYS A 217 -12.47 -19.76 19.25
CA LYS A 217 -12.01 -21.12 18.93
C LYS A 217 -13.18 -21.96 18.38
N PRO A 218 -12.94 -22.86 17.40
CA PRO A 218 -11.65 -23.16 16.75
C PRO A 218 -11.31 -22.23 15.58
N THR A 219 -12.20 -21.33 15.18
CA THR A 219 -12.06 -20.49 13.98
C THR A 219 -10.88 -19.53 14.05
N LEU A 220 -10.67 -18.89 15.20
CA LEU A 220 -9.54 -18.00 15.48
C LEU A 220 -8.89 -18.41 16.81
N ASN A 221 -7.55 -18.40 16.83
CA ASN A 221 -6.77 -18.71 18.02
C ASN A 221 -6.11 -17.45 18.59
N PRO A 222 -5.89 -17.39 19.93
CA PRO A 222 -5.03 -16.38 20.52
C PRO A 222 -3.67 -16.31 19.82
N GLY A 223 -3.24 -15.11 19.44
CA GLY A 223 -2.01 -14.87 18.68
C GLY A 223 -2.18 -14.87 17.16
N ASP A 224 -3.38 -15.11 16.63
CA ASP A 224 -3.67 -14.85 15.22
C ASP A 224 -3.79 -13.34 14.98
N ILE A 225 -3.40 -12.88 13.79
CA ILE A 225 -3.72 -11.54 13.31
C ILE A 225 -4.87 -11.65 12.31
N VAL A 226 -5.90 -10.82 12.46
CA VAL A 226 -6.98 -10.69 11.49
C VAL A 226 -6.96 -9.31 10.86
N ILE A 227 -7.26 -9.23 9.57
CA ILE A 227 -7.43 -7.97 8.86
C ILE A 227 -8.92 -7.67 8.79
N VAL A 228 -9.31 -6.52 9.32
CA VAL A 228 -10.69 -6.02 9.32
C VAL A 228 -10.84 -4.95 8.26
N LYS A 229 -11.89 -5.08 7.44
CA LYS A 229 -12.29 -4.11 6.42
C LYS A 229 -13.53 -3.33 6.89
N PRO A 230 -13.50 -1.99 6.94
CA PRO A 230 -14.67 -1.18 7.24
C PRO A 230 -15.75 -1.40 6.19
N THR A 231 -16.98 -1.63 6.64
CA THR A 231 -18.13 -1.82 5.76
C THR A 231 -19.43 -1.61 6.52
N ASP A 232 -20.40 -1.00 5.85
CA ASP A 232 -21.79 -0.88 6.33
C ASP A 232 -22.61 -2.15 6.03
N HIS A 233 -22.06 -3.05 5.21
CA HIS A 233 -22.72 -4.27 4.77
C HIS A 233 -22.23 -5.47 5.57
N VAL A 234 -22.81 -5.64 6.75
CA VAL A 234 -22.62 -6.85 7.57
C VAL A 234 -23.65 -7.90 7.17
N ARG A 235 -23.31 -9.20 7.19
CA ARG A 235 -24.25 -10.32 6.95
C ARG A 235 -24.23 -11.29 8.13
N THR A 236 -25.31 -12.05 8.29
CA THR A 236 -25.33 -13.18 9.24
C THR A 236 -24.25 -14.19 8.84
N GLY A 237 -23.46 -14.63 9.81
CA GLY A 237 -22.31 -15.52 9.60
C GLY A 237 -20.96 -14.79 9.51
N ASP A 238 -20.94 -13.49 9.24
CA ASP A 238 -19.71 -12.70 9.21
C ASP A 238 -19.06 -12.63 10.60
N ILE A 239 -17.73 -12.57 10.65
CA ILE A 239 -17.00 -12.24 11.88
C ILE A 239 -16.71 -10.75 11.82
N ILE A 240 -17.24 -9.99 12.79
CA ILE A 240 -17.08 -8.54 12.83
C ILE A 240 -16.22 -8.12 14.00
N ALA A 241 -15.49 -7.01 13.81
CA ALA A 241 -14.89 -6.26 14.91
C ALA A 241 -15.84 -5.14 15.31
N TYR A 242 -16.18 -5.05 16.58
CA TYR A 242 -17.00 -3.96 17.12
C TYR A 242 -16.43 -3.44 18.43
N ARG A 243 -16.74 -2.18 18.74
CA ARG A 243 -16.31 -1.53 19.99
C ARG A 243 -17.31 -1.85 21.11
N LEU A 244 -16.79 -2.28 22.26
CA LEU A 244 -17.55 -2.50 23.49
C LEU A 244 -16.80 -1.81 24.63
N GLY A 245 -17.26 -0.62 25.01
CA GLY A 245 -16.49 0.27 25.89
C GLY A 245 -15.13 0.61 25.27
N ASP A 246 -14.06 0.37 26.02
CA ASP A 246 -12.68 0.59 25.58
C ASP A 246 -12.08 -0.62 24.82
N ALA A 247 -12.81 -1.74 24.75
CA ALA A 247 -12.34 -2.96 24.12
C ALA A 247 -12.84 -3.10 22.67
N ILE A 248 -12.06 -3.78 21.84
CA ILE A 248 -12.49 -4.24 20.52
C ILE A 248 -12.73 -5.75 20.62
N VAL A 249 -13.94 -6.17 20.23
CA VAL A 249 -14.39 -7.56 20.29
C VAL A 249 -14.56 -8.10 18.88
N LEU A 250 -14.12 -9.34 18.66
CA LEU A 250 -14.23 -10.06 17.38
C LEU A 250 -15.15 -11.25 17.56
N HIS A 251 -16.40 -11.18 17.11
CA HIS A 251 -17.37 -12.27 17.22
C HIS A 251 -18.20 -12.46 15.95
N ARG A 252 -18.87 -13.61 15.83
CA ARG A 252 -19.68 -13.95 14.67
C ARG A 252 -21.09 -13.38 14.80
N VAL A 253 -21.58 -12.77 13.73
CA VAL A 253 -22.96 -12.30 13.63
C VAL A 253 -23.89 -13.50 13.55
N ILE A 254 -24.80 -13.62 14.50
CA ILE A 254 -25.81 -14.69 14.52
C ILE A 254 -27.19 -14.18 14.15
N ASN A 255 -27.47 -12.89 14.36
CA ASN A 255 -28.76 -12.28 14.04
C ASN A 255 -28.66 -10.78 13.78
N LYS A 256 -29.62 -10.26 13.02
CA LYS A 256 -29.88 -8.84 12.81
C LYS A 256 -31.34 -8.55 13.14
N SER A 257 -31.57 -7.57 14.00
CA SER A 257 -32.90 -7.13 14.37
C SER A 257 -33.03 -5.62 14.21
N ILE A 258 -34.25 -5.13 14.25
CA ILE A 258 -34.54 -3.69 14.28
C ILE A 258 -35.09 -3.40 15.67
N ASP A 259 -34.58 -2.36 16.32
CA ASP A 259 -35.12 -1.92 17.62
C ASP A 259 -36.40 -1.10 17.46
N GLU A 260 -37.02 -0.74 18.58
CA GLU A 260 -38.26 0.05 18.60
C GLU A 260 -38.10 1.46 17.97
N ASN A 261 -36.87 1.95 17.83
CA ASN A 261 -36.53 3.24 17.22
C ASN A 261 -36.13 3.12 15.74
N GLY A 262 -36.26 1.93 15.13
CA GLY A 262 -35.89 1.69 13.73
C GLY A 262 -34.40 1.51 13.48
N LYS A 263 -33.56 1.37 14.51
CA LYS A 263 -32.12 1.15 14.37
C LYS A 263 -31.81 -0.33 14.14
N VAL A 264 -30.83 -0.58 13.27
CA VAL A 264 -30.33 -1.94 13.01
C VAL A 264 -29.39 -2.38 14.12
N MET A 265 -29.83 -3.40 14.86
CA MET A 265 -29.10 -4.06 15.94
C MET A 265 -28.50 -5.37 15.44
N ILE A 266 -27.29 -5.67 15.91
CA ILE A 266 -26.54 -6.85 15.53
C ILE A 266 -26.28 -7.68 16.79
N THR A 267 -26.75 -8.92 16.79
CA THR A 267 -26.41 -9.89 17.84
C THR A 267 -25.21 -10.71 17.38
N THR A 268 -24.16 -10.70 18.20
CA THR A 268 -22.95 -11.49 17.95
C THR A 268 -22.79 -12.60 18.97
N LYS A 269 -21.94 -13.57 18.65
CA LYS A 269 -21.56 -14.65 19.55
C LYS A 269 -20.14 -15.10 19.24
N GLY A 270 -19.32 -15.27 20.26
CA GLY A 270 -18.05 -16.01 20.13
C GLY A 270 -18.30 -17.47 19.76
N ASP A 271 -17.57 -18.01 18.78
CA ASP A 271 -17.76 -19.40 18.32
C ASP A 271 -17.64 -20.44 19.46
N ASN A 272 -16.85 -20.13 20.49
CA ASN A 272 -16.64 -20.95 21.70
C ASN A 272 -17.47 -20.49 22.91
N ASN A 273 -18.26 -19.42 22.79
CA ASN A 273 -19.06 -18.91 23.90
C ASN A 273 -20.35 -19.74 24.05
N ARG A 274 -20.87 -19.83 25.28
CA ARG A 274 -22.13 -20.56 25.56
C ARG A 274 -23.36 -19.74 25.19
N ALA A 275 -23.36 -18.45 25.51
CA ALA A 275 -24.45 -17.53 25.26
C ALA A 275 -24.08 -16.49 24.18
N PRO A 276 -25.07 -15.94 23.46
CA PRO A 276 -24.90 -14.73 22.65
C PRO A 276 -24.47 -13.52 23.48
N ASP A 277 -23.79 -12.58 22.83
CA ASP A 277 -23.47 -11.28 23.41
C ASP A 277 -24.69 -10.34 23.35
N ALA A 278 -24.65 -9.26 24.12
CA ALA A 278 -25.67 -8.22 24.04
C ALA A 278 -25.73 -7.62 22.62
N PRO A 279 -26.94 -7.32 22.09
CA PRO A 279 -27.06 -6.67 20.79
C PRO A 279 -26.33 -5.33 20.76
N VAL A 280 -25.61 -5.06 19.67
CA VAL A 280 -24.89 -3.81 19.46
C VAL A 280 -25.45 -3.05 18.26
N GLU A 281 -25.46 -1.73 18.32
CA GLU A 281 -25.82 -0.90 17.18
C GLU A 281 -24.81 -1.08 16.04
N THR A 282 -25.30 -1.02 14.80
CA THR A 282 -24.44 -1.11 13.60
C THR A 282 -23.35 -0.02 13.59
N SER A 283 -23.60 1.13 14.22
CA SER A 283 -22.65 2.24 14.40
C SER A 283 -21.41 1.87 15.23
N SER A 284 -21.49 0.85 16.08
CA SER A 284 -20.37 0.36 16.90
C SER A 284 -19.47 -0.62 16.15
N VAL A 285 -19.88 -1.05 14.96
CA VAL A 285 -19.13 -1.99 14.12
C VAL A 285 -18.00 -1.25 13.41
N LEU A 286 -16.78 -1.73 13.61
CA LEU A 286 -15.57 -1.21 12.98
C LEU A 286 -15.34 -1.80 11.59
N GLY A 287 -15.82 -3.04 11.37
CA GLY A 287 -15.76 -3.71 10.07
C GLY A 287 -15.86 -5.22 10.15
N VAL A 288 -15.69 -5.87 8.99
CA VAL A 288 -15.77 -7.33 8.82
C VAL A 288 -14.36 -7.90 8.64
N LYS A 289 -14.08 -9.05 9.29
CA LYS A 289 -12.84 -9.81 9.08
C LYS A 289 -12.80 -10.36 7.66
N ILE A 290 -11.73 -10.05 6.93
CA ILE A 290 -11.50 -10.55 5.56
C ILE A 290 -10.39 -11.60 5.52
N VAL A 291 -9.29 -11.41 6.25
CA VAL A 291 -8.11 -12.28 6.21
C VAL A 291 -7.71 -12.69 7.62
N ARG A 292 -7.23 -13.92 7.77
CA ARG A 292 -6.60 -14.45 8.99
C ARG A 292 -5.16 -14.82 8.65
N ILE A 293 -4.23 -14.36 9.46
CA ILE A 293 -2.82 -14.72 9.40
C ILE A 293 -2.51 -15.49 10.69
N PRO A 294 -2.51 -16.84 10.64
CA PRO A 294 -2.33 -17.64 11.84
C PRO A 294 -0.93 -17.43 12.43
N TYR A 295 -0.82 -17.49 13.76
CA TYR A 295 0.45 -17.41 14.52
C TYR A 295 1.26 -16.10 14.42
N ALA A 296 0.89 -15.16 13.54
CA ALA A 296 1.67 -13.94 13.28
C ALA A 296 1.81 -13.01 14.49
N GLY A 297 0.86 -13.05 15.43
CA GLY A 297 0.89 -12.28 16.67
C GLY A 297 1.61 -12.97 17.82
N LEU A 298 1.96 -14.26 17.70
CA LEU A 298 2.59 -15.02 18.79
C LEU A 298 3.91 -14.43 19.27
N PRO A 299 4.86 -13.98 18.41
CA PRO A 299 6.11 -13.41 18.89
C PRO A 299 5.88 -12.22 19.82
N LEU A 300 4.97 -11.31 19.44
CA LEU A 300 4.62 -10.15 20.25
C LEU A 300 3.89 -10.56 21.54
N LEU A 301 2.99 -11.55 21.47
CA LEU A 301 2.27 -12.07 22.63
C LEU A 301 3.19 -12.75 23.65
N HIS A 302 4.19 -13.50 23.19
CA HIS A 302 5.21 -14.10 24.05
C HIS A 302 6.09 -13.04 24.70
N LEU A 303 6.53 -12.04 23.93
CA LEU A 303 7.29 -10.91 24.46
C LEU A 303 6.49 -10.11 25.51
N ALA A 304 5.20 -9.88 25.25
CA ALA A 304 4.30 -9.25 26.21
C ALA A 304 4.22 -10.03 27.53
N ARG A 305 4.09 -11.36 27.47
CA ARG A 305 4.08 -12.22 28.67
C ARG A 305 5.39 -12.14 29.45
N LEU A 306 6.54 -12.07 28.77
CA LEU A 306 7.84 -11.93 29.41
C LEU A 306 8.00 -10.56 30.11
N LEU A 307 7.39 -9.51 29.56
CA LEU A 307 7.51 -8.13 30.03
C LEU A 307 6.31 -7.67 30.89
N GLY A 308 5.75 -8.58 31.70
CA GLY A 308 4.69 -8.26 32.66
C GLY A 308 3.25 -8.38 32.16
N GLY A 309 3.02 -9.04 31.02
CA GLY A 309 1.70 -9.43 30.52
C GLY A 309 0.97 -8.42 29.63
N SER A 310 1.51 -7.21 29.44
CA SER A 310 0.88 -6.16 28.63
C SER A 310 1.46 -6.08 27.21
N ILE A 311 0.62 -5.90 26.19
CA ILE A 311 1.11 -5.69 24.81
C ILE A 311 1.86 -4.36 24.68
N GLN A 312 1.45 -3.36 25.46
CA GLN A 312 2.04 -2.03 25.46
C GLN A 312 3.50 -2.06 25.94
N SER A 313 3.83 -2.86 26.97
CA SER A 313 5.23 -3.01 27.42
C SER A 313 6.11 -3.66 26.36
N ALA A 314 5.60 -4.65 25.62
CA ALA A 314 6.33 -5.24 24.49
C ALA A 314 6.54 -4.23 23.34
N GLN A 315 5.55 -3.41 23.03
CA GLN A 315 5.68 -2.36 22.01
C GLN A 315 6.73 -1.32 22.39
N LEU A 316 6.72 -0.85 23.65
CA LEU A 316 7.72 0.11 24.16
C LEU A 316 9.13 -0.48 24.16
N PHE A 317 9.28 -1.75 24.52
CA PHE A 317 10.56 -2.43 24.49
C PHE A 317 11.12 -2.58 23.06
N ILE A 318 10.27 -2.93 22.08
CA ILE A 318 10.67 -2.96 20.67
C ILE A 318 11.06 -1.56 20.19
N ALA A 319 10.29 -0.53 20.53
CA ALA A 319 10.59 0.85 20.15
C ALA A 319 11.95 1.31 20.72
N MET A 320 12.27 0.93 21.96
CA MET A 320 13.57 1.17 22.58
C MET A 320 14.70 0.44 21.86
N LEU A 321 14.53 -0.83 21.49
CA LEU A 321 15.56 -1.57 20.74
C LEU A 321 15.80 -0.96 19.35
N VAL A 322 14.73 -0.57 18.66
CA VAL A 322 14.82 0.10 17.36
C VAL A 322 15.52 1.46 17.51
N SER A 323 15.18 2.26 18.53
CA SER A 323 15.85 3.55 18.74
C SER A 323 17.34 3.36 19.04
N LEU A 324 17.72 2.36 19.85
CA LEU A 324 19.13 2.01 20.11
C LEU A 324 19.85 1.53 18.83
N MET A 325 19.17 0.81 17.93
CA MET A 325 19.74 0.40 16.64
C MET A 325 19.90 1.58 15.65
N LEU A 326 18.98 2.54 15.68
CA LEU A 326 19.06 3.77 14.87
C LEU A 326 20.14 4.72 15.40
N ILE A 327 20.37 4.73 16.72
CA ILE A 327 21.54 5.33 17.35
C ILE A 327 22.72 4.37 17.19
N ARG A 328 23.06 4.02 15.94
CA ARG A 328 24.37 3.44 15.67
C ARG A 328 25.36 4.58 15.84
N PRO A 329 26.23 4.61 16.87
CA PRO A 329 27.27 5.61 16.90
C PRO A 329 28.09 5.41 15.62
N SER A 330 28.09 6.41 14.74
CA SER A 330 29.10 6.55 13.71
C SER A 330 30.41 6.76 14.45
N ILE A 331 31.00 5.67 14.94
CA ILE A 331 32.31 5.69 15.61
C ILE A 331 33.26 6.32 14.60
N PRO A 332 33.71 7.57 14.81
CA PRO A 332 34.64 8.18 13.90
C PRO A 332 35.90 7.31 13.97
N GLN A 333 36.44 6.91 12.82
CA GLN A 333 37.72 6.20 12.73
C GLN A 333 38.90 7.13 13.10
N LEU A 334 38.81 7.88 14.20
CA LEU A 334 39.74 8.93 14.61
C LEU A 334 40.93 8.43 15.45
N VAL A 335 41.28 7.14 15.43
CA VAL A 335 42.47 6.64 16.18
C VAL A 335 43.37 5.70 15.38
N LYS A 336 43.39 5.79 14.05
CA LYS A 336 44.48 5.16 13.25
C LYS A 336 45.10 6.12 12.26
N LYS A 337 45.70 7.21 12.76
CA LYS A 337 46.77 7.89 12.05
C LYS A 337 47.84 8.39 13.02
N LYS A 338 48.97 7.65 13.00
CA LYS A 338 50.33 8.04 13.35
C LYS A 338 50.64 8.40 14.81
N VAL A 339 51.29 7.47 15.51
CA VAL A 339 52.64 7.70 16.06
C VAL A 339 53.46 6.41 15.89
N LYS A 340 54.33 6.38 14.88
CA LYS A 340 55.73 5.94 14.96
C LYS A 340 56.46 6.58 13.80
#